data_AF-A0A5N6R565-F1
#
_entry.id   AF-A0A5N6R565-F1
#
_cell.length_a   1.000
_cell.length_b   1.000
_cell.length_c   1.000
_cell.angle_alpha   90.00
_cell.angle_beta   90.00
_cell.angle_gamma   90.00
#
_symmetry.space_group_name_H-M   'P 1'
#
loop_
_entity.id
_entity.type
_entity.pdbx_description
1 polymer ?
#
loop_
_entity_poly.entity_id
_entity_poly.type
_entity_poly.pdbx_seq_one_letter_code
_entity_poly.pdbx_strand_id
1 'polypeptide(L)'
;MSWILDQFPKWLPVNLEAYLDRLALRCDREGEPSQMAAIDIFVSTIDPLKEPPLVTASTVLSILAVDYPVDKVSCYDLDDGVAMLTFEALSETSEFARKWREYEDFKVRINGLVAKAEKVLDEGWFMQDGTPWLRNRTRDHPEMIQVFLGPSGGLDSEGNELSRLVYVSREKHPSFQHHKKGGAINALALREAVCFLMDHNLGKSVFYVQFPQI
;
A
#
# COMPACT_ATOMS: atom_id res chain seq x y z
N MET A 1 7.24 11.54 -41.57
CA MET A 1 8.26 12.03 -40.60
C MET A 1 8.02 11.47 -39.20
N SER A 2 6.83 11.61 -38.59
CA SER A 2 6.55 11.10 -37.21
C SER A 2 6.93 9.62 -37.01
N TRP A 3 6.49 8.74 -37.90
CA TRP A 3 6.75 7.29 -37.75
C TRP A 3 8.23 6.92 -37.67
N ILE A 4 9.10 7.63 -38.42
CA ILE A 4 10.54 7.39 -38.42
C ILE A 4 11.14 7.80 -37.06
N LEU A 5 10.68 8.93 -36.52
CA LEU A 5 11.10 9.41 -35.20
C LEU A 5 10.70 8.41 -34.09
N ASP A 6 9.54 7.77 -34.20
CA ASP A 6 9.07 6.75 -33.25
C ASP A 6 9.85 5.42 -33.32
N GLN A 7 10.66 5.19 -34.37
CA GLN A 7 11.48 3.98 -34.48
C GLN A 7 12.83 4.12 -33.76
N PHE A 8 13.41 5.32 -33.67
CA PHE A 8 14.76 5.51 -33.12
C PHE A 8 14.93 5.01 -31.68
N PRO A 9 14.00 5.24 -30.74
CA PRO A 9 14.15 4.73 -29.36
C PRO A 9 14.15 3.21 -29.24
N LYS A 10 13.70 2.48 -30.27
CA LYS A 10 13.53 1.01 -30.25
C LYS A 10 14.74 0.25 -30.82
N TRP A 11 15.76 0.95 -31.32
CA TRP A 11 16.86 0.34 -32.07
C TRP A 11 17.84 -0.50 -31.24
N LEU A 12 17.96 -0.22 -29.94
CA LEU A 12 18.89 -0.92 -29.04
C LEU A 12 18.11 -1.47 -27.84
N PRO A 13 17.29 -2.51 -28.03
CA PRO A 13 16.62 -3.13 -26.90
C PRO A 13 17.66 -3.76 -25.97
N VAL A 14 17.51 -3.51 -24.67
CA VAL A 14 18.33 -4.11 -23.61
C VAL A 14 17.40 -4.96 -22.74
N ASN A 15 17.80 -6.21 -22.52
CA ASN A 15 17.09 -7.11 -21.60
C ASN A 15 17.87 -7.18 -20.29
N LEU A 16 17.16 -7.05 -19.16
CA LEU A 16 17.71 -7.14 -17.82
C LEU A 16 16.97 -8.23 -17.04
N GLU A 17 17.70 -9.00 -16.25
CA GLU A 17 17.17 -10.05 -15.38
C GLU A 17 17.64 -9.81 -13.94
N ALA A 18 16.75 -10.03 -12.97
CA ALA A 18 17.06 -9.95 -11.55
C ALA A 18 17.48 -11.34 -11.02
N TYR A 19 18.58 -11.39 -10.26
CA TYR A 19 19.08 -12.63 -9.65
C TYR A 19 18.91 -12.59 -8.12
N LEU A 20 17.71 -12.96 -7.66
CA LEU A 20 17.31 -12.86 -6.24
C LEU A 20 18.18 -13.68 -5.29
N ASP A 21 18.63 -14.87 -5.72
CA ASP A 21 19.48 -15.74 -4.90
C ASP A 21 20.81 -15.05 -4.52
N ARG A 22 21.37 -14.27 -5.45
CA ARG A 22 22.61 -13.52 -5.22
C ARG A 22 22.41 -12.36 -4.26
N LEU A 23 21.23 -11.74 -4.28
CA LEU A 23 20.87 -10.69 -3.33
C LEU A 23 20.74 -11.29 -1.93
N ALA A 24 20.01 -12.40 -1.78
CA ALA A 24 19.83 -13.09 -0.51
C ALA A 24 21.16 -13.53 0.10
N LEU A 25 22.05 -14.19 -0.67
CA LEU A 25 23.38 -14.59 -0.20
C LEU A 25 24.23 -13.43 0.34
N ARG A 26 24.00 -12.22 -0.18
CA ARG A 26 24.77 -11.04 0.20
C ARG A 26 24.16 -10.32 1.41
N CYS A 27 22.84 -10.20 1.44
CA CYS A 27 22.11 -9.40 2.41
C CYS A 27 21.64 -10.20 3.64
N ASP A 28 21.39 -11.50 3.50
CA ASP A 28 20.84 -12.38 4.53
C ASP A 28 21.89 -13.41 4.95
N ARG A 29 22.94 -12.94 5.63
CA ARG A 29 24.01 -13.81 6.15
C ARG A 29 23.55 -14.51 7.43
N GLU A 30 23.83 -15.81 7.52
CA GLU A 30 23.48 -16.59 8.72
C GLU A 30 24.07 -15.98 10.00
N GLY A 31 23.21 -15.69 10.97
CA GLY A 31 23.61 -15.15 12.29
C GLY A 31 23.83 -13.63 12.35
N GLU A 32 23.72 -12.92 11.22
CA GLU A 32 23.76 -11.45 11.17
C GLU A 32 22.36 -10.87 10.90
N PRO A 33 22.04 -9.64 11.36
CA PRO A 33 20.81 -8.97 10.97
C PRO A 33 20.81 -8.71 9.46
N SER A 34 19.63 -8.80 8.83
CA SER A 34 19.50 -8.58 7.39
C SER A 34 19.99 -7.18 7.00
N GLN A 35 20.83 -7.13 5.96
CA GLN A 35 21.37 -5.90 5.37
C GLN A 35 20.48 -5.38 4.22
N MET A 36 19.26 -5.91 4.10
CA MET A 36 18.21 -5.42 3.21
C MET A 36 17.88 -3.95 3.49
N ALA A 37 17.62 -3.19 2.43
CA ALA A 37 17.21 -1.78 2.55
C ALA A 37 15.77 -1.67 3.08
N ALA A 38 15.45 -0.61 3.83
CA ALA A 38 14.06 -0.34 4.19
C ALA A 38 13.27 0.16 2.96
N ILE A 39 11.99 -0.20 2.88
CA ILE A 39 11.10 0.09 1.78
C ILE A 39 9.76 0.58 2.32
N ASP A 40 9.36 1.76 1.85
CA ASP A 40 8.03 2.32 2.07
C ASP A 40 7.19 2.17 0.80
N ILE A 41 6.03 1.52 0.92
CA ILE A 41 5.11 1.27 -0.18
C ILE A 41 3.87 2.13 0.03
N PHE A 42 3.48 2.85 -1.02
CA PHE A 42 2.34 3.75 -0.99
C PHE A 42 1.21 3.20 -1.86
N VAL A 43 0.02 3.10 -1.29
CA VAL A 43 -1.23 2.76 -1.97
C VAL A 43 -2.11 4.00 -1.94
N SER A 44 -2.39 4.60 -3.10
CA SER A 44 -3.27 5.77 -3.15
C SER A 44 -4.71 5.35 -3.46
N THR A 45 -5.67 5.79 -2.65
CA THR A 45 -7.10 5.59 -2.92
C THR A 45 -7.81 6.94 -3.02
N ILE A 46 -8.85 7.03 -3.85
CA ILE A 46 -9.61 8.29 -4.05
C ILE A 46 -11.08 8.11 -3.71
N ASP A 47 -11.72 7.05 -4.19
CA ASP A 47 -13.16 6.86 -4.03
C ASP A 47 -13.47 5.36 -3.93
N PRO A 48 -13.86 4.86 -2.74
CA PRO A 48 -14.12 3.44 -2.55
C PRO A 48 -15.35 2.93 -3.33
N LEU A 49 -16.18 3.83 -3.88
CA LEU A 49 -17.29 3.42 -4.75
C LEU A 49 -16.83 3.17 -6.18
N LYS A 50 -15.69 3.74 -6.59
CA LYS A 50 -15.08 3.51 -7.92
C LYS A 50 -14.07 2.38 -7.87
N GLU A 51 -13.29 2.32 -6.81
CA GLU A 51 -12.30 1.29 -6.53
C GLU A 51 -12.79 0.49 -5.31
N PRO A 52 -13.37 -0.71 -5.50
CA PRO A 52 -13.97 -1.45 -4.40
C PRO A 52 -12.97 -1.66 -3.25
N PRO A 53 -13.36 -1.44 -1.98
CA PRO A 53 -12.43 -1.55 -0.84
C PRO A 53 -11.79 -2.92 -0.71
N LEU A 54 -12.45 -3.97 -1.21
CA LEU A 54 -11.91 -5.31 -1.26
C LEU A 54 -10.64 -5.39 -2.13
N VAL A 55 -10.59 -4.66 -3.25
CA VAL A 55 -9.41 -4.62 -4.13
C VAL A 55 -8.24 -3.95 -3.41
N THR A 56 -8.49 -2.77 -2.82
CA THR A 56 -7.48 -2.08 -1.99
C THR A 56 -6.99 -2.97 -0.85
N ALA A 57 -7.91 -3.63 -0.14
CA ALA A 57 -7.55 -4.53 0.94
C ALA A 57 -6.71 -5.71 0.46
N SER A 58 -7.06 -6.33 -0.67
CA SER A 58 -6.24 -7.38 -1.28
C SER A 58 -4.84 -6.88 -1.64
N THR A 59 -4.71 -5.68 -2.20
CA THR A 59 -3.41 -5.05 -2.46
C THR A 59 -2.62 -4.86 -1.17
N VAL A 60 -3.22 -4.29 -0.14
CA VAL A 60 -2.58 -4.13 1.18
C VAL A 60 -2.14 -5.48 1.76
N LEU A 61 -2.99 -6.51 1.73
CA LEU A 61 -2.64 -7.84 2.22
C LEU A 61 -1.47 -8.45 1.45
N SER A 62 -1.43 -8.30 0.13
CA SER A 62 -0.30 -8.76 -0.68
C SER A 62 1.00 -8.03 -0.36
N ILE A 63 0.94 -6.75 0.00
CA ILE A 63 2.09 -5.97 0.46
C ILE A 63 2.57 -6.49 1.82
N LEU A 64 1.64 -6.71 2.75
CA LEU A 64 1.96 -7.19 4.11
C LEU A 64 2.55 -8.60 4.10
N ALA A 65 2.17 -9.43 3.12
CA ALA A 65 2.65 -10.81 2.95
C ALA A 65 3.87 -10.92 2.03
N VAL A 66 4.54 -9.81 1.69
CA VAL A 66 5.74 -9.86 0.85
C VAL A 66 6.87 -10.60 1.57
N ASP A 67 7.62 -11.41 0.83
CA ASP A 67 8.82 -12.11 1.35
C ASP A 67 9.98 -11.12 1.51
N TYR A 68 9.95 -10.38 2.62
CA TYR A 68 10.92 -9.37 3.02
C TYR A 68 10.95 -9.23 4.55
N PRO A 69 12.08 -8.81 5.16
CA PRO A 69 12.12 -8.57 6.60
C PRO A 69 11.03 -7.60 7.07
N VAL A 70 10.25 -8.02 8.08
CA VAL A 70 9.06 -7.30 8.57
C VAL A 70 9.40 -5.92 9.16
N ASP A 71 10.62 -5.73 9.66
CA ASP A 71 11.12 -4.45 10.17
C ASP A 71 11.53 -3.47 9.05
N LYS A 72 11.62 -3.96 7.81
CA LYS A 72 12.07 -3.20 6.64
C LYS A 72 10.94 -2.84 5.67
N VAL A 73 9.74 -3.38 5.83
CA VAL A 73 8.59 -3.03 4.99
C VAL A 73 7.58 -2.20 5.78
N SER A 74 7.19 -1.06 5.22
CA SER A 74 6.07 -0.27 5.71
C SER A 74 5.11 0.02 4.56
N CYS A 75 3.82 -0.20 4.80
CA CYS A 75 2.73 0.08 3.87
C CYS A 75 1.96 1.33 4.33
N TYR A 76 1.76 2.27 3.42
CA TYR A 76 1.03 3.51 3.63
C TYR A 76 -0.16 3.57 2.68
N ASP A 77 -1.38 3.53 3.22
CA ASP A 77 -2.59 3.84 2.46
C ASP A 77 -2.84 5.34 2.53
N LEU A 78 -2.81 5.99 1.37
CA LEU A 78 -3.00 7.43 1.18
C LEU A 78 -4.42 7.65 0.65
N ASP A 79 -5.34 7.98 1.55
CA ASP A 79 -6.75 8.19 1.22
C ASP A 79 -7.05 9.66 0.93
N ASP A 80 -7.09 9.98 -0.36
CA ASP A 80 -7.52 11.27 -0.90
C ASP A 80 -9.04 11.46 -0.88
N GLY A 81 -9.83 10.41 -0.59
CA GLY A 81 -11.28 10.44 -0.48
C GLY A 81 -11.78 10.78 0.93
N VAL A 82 -10.96 10.48 1.96
CA VAL A 82 -11.31 10.59 3.39
C VAL A 82 -12.55 9.76 3.72
N ALA A 83 -12.70 8.64 3.03
CA ALA A 83 -13.91 7.86 3.08
C ALA A 83 -13.87 6.93 4.30
N MET A 84 -14.89 7.02 5.16
CA MET A 84 -15.02 6.12 6.32
C MET A 84 -14.97 4.65 5.90
N LEU A 85 -15.55 4.34 4.74
CA LEU A 85 -15.53 3.00 4.17
C LEU A 85 -14.09 2.49 3.93
N THR A 86 -13.19 3.32 3.43
CA THR A 86 -11.77 2.97 3.26
C THR A 86 -11.13 2.71 4.62
N PHE A 87 -11.36 3.61 5.59
CA PHE A 87 -10.83 3.46 6.94
C PHE A 87 -11.32 2.18 7.65
N GLU A 88 -12.63 1.93 7.67
CA GLU A 88 -13.22 0.71 8.26
C GLU A 88 -12.72 -0.55 7.54
N ALA A 89 -12.60 -0.51 6.20
CA ALA A 89 -12.05 -1.61 5.43
C ALA A 89 -10.58 -1.90 5.78
N LEU A 90 -9.74 -0.89 5.97
CA LEU A 90 -8.36 -1.06 6.43
C LEU A 90 -8.29 -1.61 7.86
N SER A 91 -9.19 -1.17 8.74
CA SER A 91 -9.31 -1.73 10.09
C SER A 91 -9.61 -3.24 10.05
N GLU A 92 -10.61 -3.66 9.28
CA GLU A 92 -10.93 -5.09 9.08
C GLU A 92 -9.78 -5.86 8.42
N THR A 93 -9.07 -5.21 7.50
CA THR A 93 -7.90 -5.78 6.82
C THR A 93 -6.77 -6.04 7.81
N SER A 94 -6.55 -5.14 8.77
CA SER A 94 -5.53 -5.31 9.81
C SER A 94 -5.83 -6.48 10.75
N GLU A 95 -7.09 -6.65 11.14
CA GLU A 95 -7.52 -7.78 11.97
C GLU A 95 -7.45 -9.11 11.20
N PHE A 96 -7.76 -9.10 9.90
CA PHE A 96 -7.56 -10.26 9.05
C PHE A 96 -6.07 -10.61 8.91
N ALA A 97 -5.20 -9.62 8.67
CA ALA A 97 -3.76 -9.82 8.52
C ALA A 97 -3.12 -10.51 9.74
N ARG A 98 -3.62 -10.25 10.96
CA ARG A 98 -3.16 -10.93 12.19
C ARG A 98 -3.49 -12.41 12.27
N LYS A 99 -4.57 -12.86 11.62
CA LYS A 99 -5.08 -14.24 11.74
C LYS A 99 -4.88 -15.07 10.49
N TRP A 100 -4.91 -14.46 9.31
CA TRP A 100 -4.72 -15.07 7.98
C TRP A 100 -5.42 -16.44 7.78
N ARG A 101 -6.70 -16.57 8.14
CA ARG A 101 -7.46 -17.85 8.03
C ARG A 101 -8.71 -17.76 7.17
N GLU A 102 -9.69 -16.98 7.61
CA GLU A 102 -11.06 -17.04 7.08
C GLU A 102 -11.30 -15.97 6.02
N TYR A 103 -10.76 -16.17 4.81
CA TYR A 103 -10.84 -15.19 3.72
C TYR A 103 -12.27 -14.93 3.24
N GLU A 104 -13.14 -15.96 3.24
CA GLU A 104 -14.54 -15.78 2.86
C GLU A 104 -15.30 -14.94 3.90
N ASP A 105 -15.06 -15.16 5.19
CA ASP A 105 -15.67 -14.33 6.24
C ASP A 105 -15.16 -12.89 6.17
N PHE A 106 -13.88 -12.69 5.83
CA PHE A 106 -13.32 -11.38 5.56
C PHE A 106 -14.04 -10.68 4.39
N LYS A 107 -14.24 -11.36 3.26
CA LYS A 107 -15.01 -10.82 2.12
C LYS A 107 -16.44 -10.44 2.52
N VAL A 108 -17.10 -11.27 3.32
CA VAL A 108 -18.45 -10.98 3.83
C VAL A 108 -18.45 -9.72 4.70
N ARG A 109 -17.47 -9.55 5.59
CA ARG A 109 -17.34 -8.34 6.43
C ARG A 109 -17.13 -7.09 5.58
N ILE A 110 -16.19 -7.11 4.63
CA ILE A 110 -15.93 -5.97 3.72
C ILE A 110 -17.19 -5.62 2.91
N ASN A 111 -17.87 -6.61 2.34
CA ASN A 111 -19.12 -6.37 1.60
C ASN A 111 -20.24 -5.81 2.51
N GLY A 112 -20.28 -6.24 3.77
CA GLY A 112 -21.17 -5.67 4.78
C GLY A 112 -20.90 -4.18 5.03
N LEU A 113 -19.63 -3.77 5.09
CA LEU A 113 -19.25 -2.36 5.21
C LEU A 113 -19.67 -1.54 3.99
N VAL A 114 -19.49 -2.08 2.78
CA VAL A 114 -19.93 -1.43 1.53
C VAL A 114 -21.45 -1.21 1.56
N ALA A 115 -22.23 -2.24 1.89
CA ALA A 115 -23.69 -2.14 1.98
C ALA A 115 -24.17 -1.18 3.09
N LYS A 116 -23.46 -1.14 4.22
CA LYS A 116 -23.68 -0.13 5.28
C LYS A 116 -23.41 1.28 4.72
N ALA A 117 -22.34 1.45 3.96
CA ALA A 117 -21.92 2.75 3.48
C ALA A 117 -22.84 3.39 2.44
N GLU A 118 -23.54 2.58 1.67
CA GLU A 118 -24.60 3.01 0.77
C GLU A 118 -25.85 3.50 1.54
N LYS A 119 -26.13 2.94 2.73
CA LYS A 119 -27.32 3.27 3.53
C LYS A 119 -27.14 4.45 4.48
N VAL A 120 -25.92 4.67 5.01
CA VAL A 120 -25.60 5.71 6.00
C VAL A 120 -25.48 7.12 5.36
N LEU A 121 -25.83 7.28 4.08
CA LEU A 121 -25.76 8.56 3.35
C LEU A 121 -26.62 9.68 3.97
N ASP A 122 -27.63 9.36 4.80
CA ASP A 122 -28.61 10.35 5.29
C ASP A 122 -28.33 10.94 6.69
N GLU A 123 -27.59 10.26 7.58
CA GLU A 123 -27.43 10.69 9.00
C GLU A 123 -25.98 11.11 9.38
N GLY A 124 -25.06 11.12 8.42
CA GLY A 124 -23.65 11.37 8.70
C GLY A 124 -22.97 10.18 9.37
N TRP A 125 -21.64 10.22 9.42
CA TRP A 125 -20.82 9.10 9.88
C TRP A 125 -20.27 9.36 11.27
N PHE A 126 -20.15 8.31 12.07
CA PHE A 126 -19.53 8.35 13.39
C PHE A 126 -18.52 7.20 13.52
N MET A 127 -17.40 7.46 14.18
CA MET A 127 -16.46 6.43 14.62
C MET A 127 -17.09 5.55 15.70
N GLN A 128 -16.44 4.42 16.01
CA GLN A 128 -16.88 3.50 17.07
C GLN A 128 -16.93 4.18 18.46
N ASP A 129 -16.12 5.21 18.68
CA ASP A 129 -16.10 6.00 19.92
C ASP A 129 -17.17 7.11 19.97
N GLY A 130 -18.02 7.21 18.93
CA GLY A 130 -19.08 8.19 18.83
C GLY A 130 -18.64 9.55 18.30
N THR A 131 -17.37 9.75 17.93
CA THR A 131 -16.92 10.99 17.30
C THR A 131 -17.44 11.08 15.85
N PRO A 132 -17.95 12.23 15.39
CA PRO A 132 -18.41 12.37 14.01
C PRO A 132 -17.24 12.26 13.04
N TRP A 133 -17.40 11.44 12.01
CA TRP A 133 -16.40 11.25 10.97
C TRP A 133 -16.37 12.42 9.97
N LEU A 134 -15.18 12.64 9.43
CA LEU A 134 -14.79 13.79 8.59
C LEU A 134 -15.57 13.94 7.27
N ARG A 135 -16.40 12.95 6.87
CA ARG A 135 -17.13 12.96 5.58
C ARG A 135 -18.11 14.12 5.44
N ASN A 136 -18.54 14.76 6.54
CA ASN A 136 -19.35 15.98 6.43
C ASN A 136 -18.60 17.16 5.80
N ARG A 137 -17.26 17.08 5.64
CA ARG A 137 -16.43 18.12 5.01
C ARG A 137 -15.24 17.54 4.24
N THR A 138 -15.48 16.76 3.18
CA THR A 138 -14.41 16.20 2.32
C THR A 138 -13.48 17.23 1.64
N ARG A 139 -13.81 18.52 1.73
CA ARG A 139 -13.00 19.66 1.24
C ARG A 139 -12.39 20.52 2.36
N ASP A 140 -12.73 20.22 3.61
CA ASP A 140 -12.35 20.99 4.80
C ASP A 140 -12.19 20.04 6.00
N HIS A 141 -11.04 19.39 6.11
CA HIS A 141 -10.75 18.45 7.18
C HIS A 141 -9.25 18.47 7.52
N PRO A 142 -8.88 18.27 8.80
CA PRO A 142 -7.48 18.15 9.21
C PRO A 142 -6.85 16.87 8.67
N GLU A 143 -5.52 16.81 8.72
CA GLU A 143 -4.75 15.59 8.50
C GLU A 143 -5.14 14.51 9.53
N MET A 144 -5.19 13.26 9.07
CA MET A 144 -5.39 12.10 9.93
C MET A 144 -4.33 11.04 9.61
N ILE A 145 -3.64 10.58 10.65
CA ILE A 145 -2.69 9.46 10.56
C ILE A 145 -3.11 8.41 11.58
N GLN A 146 -3.32 7.18 11.13
CA GLN A 146 -3.64 6.04 11.99
C GLN A 146 -2.67 4.89 11.69
N VAL A 147 -2.02 4.36 12.72
CA VAL A 147 -1.20 3.15 12.61
C VAL A 147 -2.05 1.96 13.02
N PHE A 148 -2.24 1.01 12.09
CA PHE A 148 -3.03 -0.20 12.32
C PHE A 148 -2.15 -1.37 12.76
N LEU A 149 -1.01 -1.58 12.09
CA LEU A 149 -0.05 -2.64 12.36
C LEU A 149 1.35 -2.07 12.49
N GLY A 150 2.24 -2.79 13.17
CA GLY A 150 3.66 -2.46 13.32
C GLY A 150 4.21 -2.93 14.66
N PRO A 151 5.45 -2.54 15.01
CA PRO A 151 6.13 -3.01 16.23
C PRO A 151 5.37 -2.72 17.54
N SER A 152 4.56 -1.66 17.55
CA SER A 152 3.68 -1.29 18.67
C SER A 152 2.21 -1.67 18.45
N GLY A 153 1.86 -2.20 17.27
CA GLY A 153 0.50 -2.46 16.80
C GLY A 153 0.04 -3.91 16.96
N GLY A 154 0.79 -4.75 17.67
CA GLY A 154 0.41 -6.13 18.00
C GLY A 154 1.06 -7.20 17.11
N LEU A 155 1.18 -8.40 17.67
CA LEU A 155 1.71 -9.60 17.02
C LEU A 155 0.60 -10.35 16.28
N ASP A 156 0.98 -11.21 15.34
CA ASP A 156 0.05 -12.17 14.73
C ASP A 156 -0.41 -13.24 15.76
N SER A 157 -1.30 -14.15 15.34
CA SER A 157 -1.78 -15.24 16.20
C SER A 157 -0.69 -16.23 16.67
N GLU A 158 0.48 -16.20 16.04
CA GLU A 158 1.63 -17.06 16.33
C GLU A 158 2.70 -16.35 17.16
N GLY A 159 2.54 -15.04 17.40
CA GLY A 159 3.47 -14.20 18.14
C GLY A 159 4.55 -13.54 17.27
N ASN A 160 4.43 -13.56 15.95
CA ASN A 160 5.36 -12.88 15.05
C ASN A 160 4.98 -11.41 14.84
N GLU A 161 5.99 -10.58 14.58
CA GLU A 161 5.78 -9.18 14.19
C GLU A 161 5.21 -9.09 12.77
N LEU A 162 4.34 -8.10 12.56
CA LEU A 162 3.80 -7.79 11.24
C LEU A 162 4.38 -6.47 10.72
N SER A 163 4.57 -6.42 9.40
CA SER A 163 4.93 -5.20 8.67
C SER A 163 3.99 -4.04 9.02
N ARG A 164 4.54 -2.82 9.07
CA ARG A 164 3.76 -1.65 9.47
C ARG A 164 2.68 -1.33 8.45
N LEU A 165 1.47 -1.05 8.92
CA LEU A 165 0.37 -0.53 8.10
C LEU A 165 -0.08 0.82 8.66
N VAL A 166 0.04 1.87 7.86
CA VAL A 166 -0.32 3.25 8.22
C VAL A 166 -1.38 3.76 7.25
N TYR A 167 -2.47 4.26 7.78
CA TYR A 167 -3.43 5.06 7.03
C TYR A 167 -3.11 6.54 7.18
N VAL A 168 -3.12 7.25 6.07
CA VAL A 168 -2.86 8.69 6.00
C VAL A 168 -3.92 9.35 5.15
N SER A 169 -4.57 10.36 5.70
CA SER A 169 -5.42 11.28 4.95
C SER A 169 -4.90 12.70 5.09
N ARG A 170 -4.65 13.34 3.95
CA ARG A 170 -4.05 14.68 3.87
C ARG A 170 -5.03 15.74 4.32
N GLU A 171 -4.57 16.79 5.00
CA GLU A 171 -5.40 17.98 5.24
C GLU A 171 -5.93 18.55 3.91
N LYS A 172 -7.20 18.93 3.89
CA LYS A 172 -7.77 19.73 2.81
C LYS A 172 -8.46 20.94 3.38
N HIS A 173 -8.27 22.04 2.66
CA HIS A 173 -8.97 23.29 2.93
C HIS A 173 -9.44 23.92 1.60
N PRO A 174 -10.64 24.56 1.56
CA PRO A 174 -11.26 25.02 0.31
C PRO A 174 -10.46 26.08 -0.45
N SER A 175 -9.61 26.83 0.26
CA SER A 175 -8.79 27.90 -0.32
C SER A 175 -7.55 27.40 -1.07
N PHE A 176 -7.24 26.11 -1.04
CA PHE A 176 -6.07 25.55 -1.71
C PHE A 176 -6.45 24.60 -2.85
N GLN A 177 -5.70 24.66 -3.95
CA GLN A 177 -5.84 23.74 -5.06
C GLN A 177 -5.10 22.43 -4.74
N HIS A 178 -5.81 21.31 -4.77
CA HIS A 178 -5.25 20.00 -4.47
C HIS A 178 -5.08 19.18 -5.75
N HIS A 179 -3.89 18.59 -5.94
CA HIS A 179 -3.63 17.66 -7.03
C HIS A 179 -4.00 16.24 -6.60
N LYS A 180 -4.70 15.52 -7.48
CA LYS A 180 -4.98 14.09 -7.34
C LYS A 180 -3.80 13.29 -7.89
N LYS A 181 -3.38 12.25 -7.18
CA LYS A 181 -2.42 11.26 -7.68
C LYS A 181 -3.09 9.89 -7.68
N GLY A 182 -2.74 9.06 -8.66
CA GLY A 182 -3.21 7.69 -8.75
C GLY A 182 -2.05 6.77 -9.11
N GLY A 183 -1.96 5.66 -8.40
CA GLY A 183 -1.08 4.55 -8.72
C GLY A 183 -1.05 3.53 -7.59
N ALA A 184 -1.48 2.31 -7.87
CA ALA A 184 -1.21 1.16 -7.02
C ALA A 184 0.07 0.47 -7.52
N ILE A 185 0.88 -0.05 -6.59
CA ILE A 185 2.12 -0.78 -6.89
C ILE A 185 1.85 -2.29 -6.79
N ASN A 186 2.41 -3.06 -7.72
CA ASN A 186 2.46 -4.52 -7.61
C ASN A 186 3.55 -4.92 -6.61
N ALA A 187 3.18 -5.56 -5.49
CA ALA A 187 4.11 -5.94 -4.43
C ALA A 187 5.14 -7.00 -4.88
N LEU A 188 4.81 -7.86 -5.86
CA LEU A 188 5.71 -8.92 -6.33
C LEU A 188 6.97 -8.38 -7.02
N ALA A 189 6.86 -7.20 -7.65
CA ALA A 189 7.94 -6.52 -8.33
C ALA A 189 8.98 -5.92 -7.36
N LEU A 190 8.67 -5.84 -6.07
CA LEU A 190 9.47 -5.11 -5.10
C LEU A 190 10.88 -5.69 -4.93
N ARG A 191 10.98 -7.01 -4.75
CA ARG A 191 12.27 -7.68 -4.51
C ARG A 191 13.18 -7.61 -5.74
N GLU A 192 12.59 -7.65 -6.93
CA GLU A 192 13.32 -7.44 -8.19
C GLU A 192 13.84 -6.01 -8.29
N ALA A 193 13.05 -5.01 -7.88
CA ALA A 193 13.48 -3.61 -7.86
C ALA A 193 14.71 -3.41 -6.96
N VAL A 194 14.66 -4.01 -5.77
CA VAL A 194 15.76 -3.98 -4.79
C VAL A 194 17.02 -4.60 -5.36
N CYS A 195 16.90 -5.68 -6.14
CA CYS A 195 18.05 -6.31 -6.80
C CYS A 195 18.80 -5.32 -7.70
N PHE A 196 18.08 -4.53 -8.51
CA PHE A 196 18.70 -3.51 -9.37
C PHE A 196 19.26 -2.32 -8.58
N LEU A 197 18.53 -1.86 -7.56
CA LEU A 197 18.91 -0.70 -6.76
C LEU A 197 20.10 -0.97 -5.84
N MET A 198 20.27 -2.19 -5.35
CA MET A 198 21.37 -2.59 -4.45
C MET A 198 22.60 -3.15 -5.19
N ASP A 199 22.57 -3.19 -6.52
CA ASP A 199 23.73 -3.57 -7.32
C ASP A 199 24.83 -2.50 -7.20
N HIS A 200 26.07 -2.94 -6.93
CA HIS A 200 27.19 -2.01 -6.70
C HIS A 200 27.62 -1.23 -7.94
N ASN A 201 27.39 -1.79 -9.13
CA ASN A 201 27.79 -1.23 -10.41
C ASN A 201 26.67 -0.39 -11.01
N LEU A 202 25.45 -0.91 -11.03
CA LEU A 202 24.28 -0.27 -11.63
C LEU A 202 23.55 0.64 -10.65
N GLY A 203 23.31 0.18 -9.42
CA GLY A 203 22.41 0.81 -8.45
C GLY A 203 22.74 2.28 -8.14
N LYS A 204 24.03 2.66 -8.18
CA LYS A 204 24.47 4.05 -7.97
C LYS A 204 23.96 5.04 -9.03
N SER A 205 23.52 4.54 -10.18
CA SER A 205 23.01 5.34 -11.30
C SER A 205 21.51 5.14 -11.55
N VAL A 206 20.88 4.20 -10.84
CA VAL A 206 19.46 3.88 -11.00
C VAL A 206 18.64 4.73 -10.03
N PHE A 207 17.69 5.51 -10.57
CA PHE A 207 16.80 6.36 -9.77
C PHE A 207 15.44 5.71 -9.51
N TYR A 208 14.92 4.96 -10.48
CA TYR A 208 13.65 4.25 -10.37
C TYR A 208 13.71 2.97 -11.21
N VAL A 209 12.93 1.98 -10.81
CA VAL A 209 12.69 0.75 -11.58
C VAL A 209 11.23 0.74 -11.99
N GLN A 210 10.98 0.80 -13.30
CA GLN A 210 9.62 0.78 -13.85
C GLN A 210 9.23 -0.66 -14.15
N PHE A 211 8.11 -1.10 -13.59
CA PHE A 211 7.52 -2.39 -13.92
C PHE A 211 6.41 -2.24 -14.95
N PRO A 212 6.23 -3.23 -15.84
CA PRO A 212 5.06 -3.27 -16.71
C PRO A 212 3.81 -3.41 -15.86
N GLN A 213 2.80 -2.60 -16.15
CA GLN A 213 1.44 -2.78 -15.63
C GLN A 213 0.80 -3.85 -16.51
N ILE A 214 0.62 -5.06 -15.98
CA ILE A 214 -0.01 -6.20 -16.66
C ILE A 214 -1.45 -6.32 -16.17
#